data_AF-A0A428W741-F1
#
_entry.id   AF-A0A428W741-F1
#
_cell.length_a   1.000
_cell.length_b   1.000
_cell.length_c   1.000
_cell.angle_alpha   90.00
_cell.angle_beta   90.00
_cell.angle_gamma   90.00
#
_symmetry.space_group_name_H-M   'P 1'
#
loop_
_entity.id
_entity.type
_entity.pdbx_description
1 polymer ?
#
loop_
_entity_poly.entity_id
_entity_poly.type
_entity_poly.pdbx_seq_one_letter_code
_entity_poly.pdbx_strand_id
1 'polypeptide(L)'
;AFVRAQTQLAVELRPHIEAAFERPHVTIDFAGFSGETLRDAVAEALDKVRSGRLAPETIAVRVLISDMTVPMALPARAETQADDPAVRERAERITRRAADGIIDQVAELGDLGLVRSTTVEVRMHRASPLFKLYIINGVEVFYGFYPVVERTVSIKGEPTAIYDLMGKDVPLFHYAVTDDDASHGTQFVQASRQWFDSMWSTIAYRYDG
;
A
#
# COMPACT_ATOMS: atom_id res chain seq x y z
N ALA A 1 -11.17 -29.66 -12.45
CA ALA A 1 -10.67 -28.65 -13.42
C ALA A 1 -9.68 -27.77 -12.67
N PHE A 2 -8.41 -27.80 -13.04
CA PHE A 2 -7.39 -26.95 -12.41
C PHE A 2 -7.59 -25.52 -12.90
N VAL A 3 -8.05 -24.64 -12.01
CA VAL A 3 -7.99 -23.20 -12.25
C VAL A 3 -6.51 -22.86 -12.34
N ARG A 4 -6.02 -22.68 -13.57
CA ARG A 4 -4.76 -21.97 -13.81
C ARG A 4 -4.99 -20.58 -13.25
N ALA A 5 -4.53 -20.32 -12.03
CA ALA A 5 -4.17 -18.98 -11.64
C ALA A 5 -3.19 -18.53 -12.73
N GLN A 6 -3.67 -17.71 -13.65
CA GLN A 6 -2.81 -17.12 -14.65
C GLN A 6 -1.72 -16.42 -13.84
N THR A 7 -0.50 -16.95 -13.90
CA THR A 7 0.70 -16.19 -13.54
C THR A 7 0.87 -15.14 -14.64
N GLN A 8 -0.09 -14.21 -14.69
CA GLN A 8 0.00 -13.00 -15.48
C GLN A 8 1.21 -12.26 -14.95
N LEU A 9 2.12 -11.96 -15.87
CA LEU A 9 3.19 -10.98 -15.69
C LEU A 9 2.67 -9.83 -14.85
N ALA A 10 3.46 -9.42 -13.85
CA ALA A 10 3.11 -8.42 -12.83
C ALA A 10 2.12 -7.39 -13.39
N VAL A 11 0.85 -7.51 -13.01
CA VAL A 11 -0.14 -6.52 -13.41
C VAL A 11 0.34 -5.19 -12.85
N GLU A 12 0.54 -4.22 -13.74
CA GLU A 12 0.98 -2.89 -13.34
C GLU A 12 -0.17 -2.25 -12.56
N LEU A 13 0.05 -2.04 -11.26
CA LEU A 13 -0.91 -1.39 -10.36
C LEU A 13 -1.40 -0.03 -10.88
N ARG A 14 -0.55 0.69 -11.62
CA ARG A 14 -0.77 2.05 -12.10
C ARG A 14 -2.01 2.17 -13.01
N PRO A 15 -2.13 1.41 -14.13
CA PRO A 15 -3.35 1.41 -14.94
C PRO A 15 -4.65 1.19 -14.15
N HIS A 16 -4.64 0.34 -13.12
CA HIS A 16 -5.85 0.06 -12.32
C HIS A 16 -6.19 1.21 -11.36
N ILE A 17 -5.16 1.84 -10.75
CA ILE A 17 -5.37 3.06 -9.97
C ILE A 17 -5.91 4.17 -10.88
N GLU A 18 -5.36 4.37 -12.07
CA GLU A 18 -5.87 5.36 -13.01
C GLU A 18 -7.33 5.08 -13.41
N ALA A 19 -7.65 3.85 -13.79
CA ALA A 19 -9.02 3.45 -14.14
C ALA A 19 -10.00 3.68 -12.97
N ALA A 20 -9.54 3.51 -11.72
CA ALA A 20 -10.36 3.81 -10.56
C ALA A 20 -10.76 5.30 -10.47
N PHE A 21 -9.88 6.21 -10.91
CA PHE A 21 -10.11 7.65 -10.94
C PHE A 21 -11.03 8.12 -12.08
N GLU A 22 -11.39 7.24 -13.01
CA GLU A 22 -12.47 7.48 -13.98
C GLU A 22 -13.86 7.38 -13.34
N ARG A 23 -13.95 6.86 -12.11
CA ARG A 23 -15.21 6.71 -11.37
C ARG A 23 -15.51 7.96 -10.53
N PRO A 24 -16.79 8.31 -10.32
CA PRO A 24 -17.16 9.44 -9.46
C PRO A 24 -16.66 9.32 -8.02
N HIS A 25 -16.60 8.09 -7.50
CA HIS A 25 -16.19 7.81 -6.12
C HIS A 25 -15.01 6.85 -6.12
N VAL A 26 -13.86 7.37 -5.69
CA VAL A 26 -12.61 6.62 -5.60
C VAL A 26 -12.36 6.23 -4.16
N THR A 27 -12.15 4.93 -3.91
CA THR A 27 -11.66 4.43 -2.64
C THR A 27 -10.42 3.57 -2.85
N ILE A 28 -9.41 3.77 -2.01
CA ILE A 28 -8.19 2.95 -2.01
C ILE A 28 -7.88 2.58 -0.57
N ASP A 29 -7.86 1.29 -0.28
CA ASP A 29 -7.31 0.77 0.97
C ASP A 29 -5.98 0.09 0.69
N PHE A 30 -4.93 0.50 1.39
CA PHE A 30 -3.62 -0.10 1.26
C PHE A 30 -3.14 -0.64 2.60
N ALA A 31 -2.66 -1.89 2.60
CA ALA A 31 -1.94 -2.46 3.72
C ALA A 31 -0.55 -2.93 3.30
N GLY A 32 0.49 -2.57 4.06
CA GLY A 32 1.83 -3.06 3.76
C GLY A 32 2.95 -2.41 4.56
N PHE A 33 4.15 -2.41 3.97
CA PHE A 33 5.36 -1.88 4.59
C PHE A 33 5.41 -0.35 4.55
N SER A 34 5.94 0.25 3.48
CA SER A 34 6.20 1.69 3.42
C SER A 34 5.15 2.51 2.67
N GLY A 35 4.39 1.91 1.75
CA GLY A 35 3.46 2.66 0.89
C GLY A 35 4.12 3.48 -0.24
N GLU A 36 5.43 3.38 -0.47
CA GLU A 36 6.11 4.12 -1.53
C GLU A 36 5.52 3.86 -2.93
N THR A 37 5.23 2.60 -3.24
CA THR A 37 4.61 2.22 -4.52
C THR A 37 3.22 2.81 -4.66
N LEU A 38 2.44 2.88 -3.57
CA LEU A 38 1.13 3.51 -3.57
C LEU A 38 1.27 5.01 -3.84
N ARG A 39 2.13 5.71 -3.09
CA ARG A 39 2.38 7.15 -3.25
C ARG A 39 2.67 7.48 -4.71
N ASP A 40 3.60 6.76 -5.32
CA ASP A 40 4.02 7.04 -6.69
C ASP A 40 2.90 6.78 -7.71
N ALA A 41 2.10 5.73 -7.51
CA ALA A 41 1.00 5.40 -8.42
C ALA A 41 -0.20 6.34 -8.26
N VAL A 42 -0.52 6.76 -7.03
CA VAL A 42 -1.57 7.75 -6.76
C VAL A 42 -1.17 9.13 -7.29
N ALA A 43 0.09 9.54 -7.11
CA ALA A 43 0.59 10.82 -7.63
C ALA A 43 0.31 11.01 -9.13
N GLU A 44 0.52 9.96 -9.93
CA GLU A 44 0.27 9.99 -11.37
C GLU A 44 -1.22 10.19 -11.71
N ALA A 45 -2.12 9.52 -10.99
CA ALA A 45 -3.56 9.71 -11.15
C ALA A 45 -4.00 11.11 -10.72
N LEU A 46 -3.45 11.62 -9.62
CA LEU A 46 -3.72 12.98 -9.12
C LEU A 46 -3.24 14.05 -10.12
N ASP A 47 -2.12 13.86 -10.81
CA ASP A 47 -1.68 14.77 -11.88
C ASP A 47 -2.66 14.83 -13.05
N LYS A 48 -3.32 13.70 -13.36
CA LYS A 48 -4.38 13.68 -14.37
C LYS A 48 -5.62 14.44 -13.89
N VAL A 49 -5.94 14.40 -12.60
CA VAL A 49 -6.97 15.27 -12.00
C VAL A 49 -6.59 16.74 -12.07
N ARG A 50 -5.35 17.12 -11.70
CA ARG A 50 -4.85 18.50 -11.79
C ARG A 50 -4.98 19.07 -13.21
N SER A 51 -4.74 18.24 -14.22
CA SER A 51 -4.85 18.62 -15.63
C SER A 51 -6.27 18.59 -16.20
N GLY A 52 -7.28 18.18 -15.40
CA GLY A 52 -8.67 18.04 -15.84
C GLY A 52 -8.94 16.83 -16.75
N ARG A 53 -7.99 15.90 -16.88
CA ARG A 53 -8.17 14.66 -17.65
C ARG A 53 -9.00 13.62 -16.89
N LEU A 54 -8.98 13.66 -15.57
CA LEU A 54 -9.83 12.86 -14.68
C LEU A 54 -10.57 13.81 -13.74
N ALA A 55 -11.80 13.46 -13.37
CA ALA A 55 -12.65 14.32 -12.56
C ALA A 55 -13.51 13.51 -11.58
N PRO A 56 -12.89 12.78 -10.63
CA PRO A 56 -13.64 12.12 -9.57
C PRO A 56 -14.33 13.17 -8.71
N GLU A 57 -15.51 12.83 -8.18
CA GLU A 57 -16.22 13.69 -7.23
C GLU A 57 -15.64 13.54 -5.82
N THR A 58 -15.24 12.32 -5.43
CA THR A 58 -14.70 12.04 -4.10
C THR A 58 -13.51 11.11 -4.16
N ILE A 59 -12.51 11.35 -3.30
CA ILE A 59 -11.35 10.48 -3.11
C ILE A 59 -11.23 10.12 -1.63
N ALA A 60 -11.19 8.83 -1.31
CA ALA A 60 -10.91 8.34 0.04
C ALA A 60 -9.76 7.33 0.02
N VAL A 61 -8.74 7.57 0.84
CA VAL A 61 -7.57 6.71 0.94
C VAL A 61 -7.36 6.30 2.40
N ARG A 62 -7.36 4.99 2.66
CA ARG A 62 -6.98 4.43 3.97
C ARG A 62 -5.65 3.70 3.83
N VAL A 63 -4.68 4.09 4.65
CA VAL A 63 -3.33 3.51 4.64
C VAL A 63 -3.08 2.82 5.98
N LEU A 64 -2.89 1.50 5.94
CA LEU A 64 -2.56 0.66 7.07
C LEU A 64 -1.11 0.19 6.94
N ILE A 65 -0.22 0.68 7.79
CA ILE A 65 1.22 0.43 7.69
C ILE A 65 1.80 -0.15 8.97
N SER A 66 2.90 -0.87 8.85
CA SER A 66 3.60 -1.42 10.00
C SER A 66 4.41 -0.34 10.73
N ASP A 67 4.29 -0.26 12.06
CA ASP A 67 5.02 0.71 12.89
C ASP A 67 6.47 0.32 13.06
N MET A 68 7.35 0.98 12.30
CA MET A 68 8.80 0.76 12.35
C MET A 68 9.48 1.32 13.60
N THR A 69 8.76 2.03 14.49
CA THR A 69 9.33 2.54 15.74
C THR A 69 9.48 1.48 16.83
N VAL A 70 8.81 0.32 16.68
CA VAL A 70 8.90 -0.81 17.61
C VAL A 70 9.72 -1.97 17.03
N PRO A 71 10.38 -2.79 17.88
CA PRO A 71 11.13 -3.96 17.42
C PRO A 71 10.27 -4.95 16.63
N MET A 72 10.82 -5.51 15.55
CA MET A 72 10.10 -6.48 14.71
C MET A 72 11.04 -7.46 13.99
N ALA A 73 10.46 -8.52 13.42
CA ALA A 73 11.24 -9.55 12.73
C ALA A 73 11.85 -9.07 11.40
N LEU A 74 11.22 -8.11 10.71
CA LEU A 74 11.66 -7.59 9.42
C LEU A 74 11.26 -6.12 9.27
N PRO A 75 12.13 -5.24 8.73
CA PRO A 75 13.49 -5.54 8.28
C PRO A 75 14.45 -5.80 9.45
N ALA A 76 15.47 -6.63 9.20
CA ALA A 76 16.41 -7.10 10.23
C ALA A 76 17.87 -6.98 9.76
N ARG A 77 18.81 -6.97 10.70
CA ARG A 77 20.24 -7.07 10.39
C ARG A 77 20.53 -8.46 9.82
N ALA A 78 21.23 -8.54 8.69
CA ALA A 78 21.47 -9.83 8.03
C ALA A 78 22.35 -10.77 8.86
N GLU A 79 23.41 -10.22 9.46
CA GLU A 79 24.38 -10.97 10.27
C GLU A 79 23.75 -11.63 11.50
N THR A 80 22.89 -10.90 12.21
CA THR A 80 22.30 -11.38 13.48
C THR A 80 20.90 -11.95 13.31
N GLN A 81 20.26 -11.77 12.15
CA GLN A 81 18.87 -12.16 11.88
C GLN A 81 17.87 -11.60 12.91
N ALA A 82 18.17 -10.42 13.46
CA ALA A 82 17.41 -9.81 14.54
C ALA A 82 17.12 -8.33 14.26
N ASP A 83 16.19 -7.79 15.04
CA ASP A 83 15.90 -6.35 15.07
C ASP A 83 17.18 -5.53 15.26
N ASP A 84 17.30 -4.45 14.50
CA ASP A 84 18.36 -3.47 14.64
C ASP A 84 17.74 -2.07 14.62
N PRO A 85 17.93 -1.25 15.68
CA PRO A 85 17.34 0.09 15.76
C PRO A 85 17.70 1.00 14.58
N ALA A 86 18.89 0.90 14.00
CA ALA A 86 19.30 1.73 12.88
C ALA A 86 18.67 1.27 11.56
N VAL A 87 18.45 -0.04 11.40
CA VAL A 87 17.68 -0.61 10.28
C VAL A 87 16.22 -0.14 10.35
N ARG A 88 15.62 -0.17 11.54
CA ARG A 88 14.28 0.33 11.78
C ARG A 88 14.14 1.83 11.59
N GLU A 89 15.08 2.64 12.10
CA GLU A 89 15.11 4.10 11.89
C GLU A 89 15.11 4.44 10.39
N ARG A 90 15.86 3.68 9.57
CA ARG A 90 15.82 3.83 8.11
C ARG A 90 14.44 3.51 7.53
N ALA A 91 13.83 2.41 7.96
CA ALA A 91 12.52 1.96 7.49
C ALA A 91 11.39 2.93 7.88
N GLU A 92 11.45 3.44 9.11
CA GLU A 92 10.55 4.46 9.65
C GLU A 92 10.59 5.72 8.80
N ARG A 93 11.78 6.25 8.51
CA ARG A 93 11.95 7.44 7.66
C ARG A 93 11.36 7.26 6.26
N ILE A 94 11.50 6.07 5.68
CA ILE A 94 10.94 5.76 4.36
C ILE A 94 9.40 5.74 4.43
N THR A 95 8.87 5.09 5.45
CA THR A 95 7.43 4.95 5.69
C THR A 95 6.77 6.30 5.96
N ARG A 96 7.36 7.13 6.83
CA ARG A 96 6.93 8.51 7.13
C ARG A 96 6.83 9.35 5.87
N ARG A 97 7.92 9.42 5.09
CA ARG A 97 7.95 10.17 3.82
C ARG A 97 6.87 9.72 2.83
N ALA A 98 6.58 8.43 2.77
CA ALA A 98 5.56 7.91 1.87
C ALA A 98 4.15 8.25 2.36
N ALA A 99 3.87 8.08 3.65
CA ALA A 99 2.60 8.44 4.27
C ALA A 99 2.30 9.94 4.13
N ASP A 100 3.26 10.80 4.50
CA ASP A 100 3.12 12.26 4.40
C ASP A 100 2.90 12.68 2.95
N GLY A 101 3.65 12.09 2.00
CA GLY A 101 3.47 12.37 0.58
C GLY A 101 2.06 12.04 0.07
N ILE A 102 1.45 10.93 0.53
CA ILE A 102 0.07 10.58 0.16
C ILE A 102 -0.92 11.58 0.76
N ILE A 103 -0.75 11.93 2.03
CA ILE A 103 -1.59 12.91 2.74
C ILE A 103 -1.56 14.25 1.99
N ASP A 104 -0.37 14.78 1.75
CA ASP A 104 -0.18 16.10 1.14
C ASP A 104 -0.75 16.14 -0.29
N GLN A 105 -0.44 15.13 -1.11
CA GLN A 105 -0.86 15.11 -2.52
C GLN A 105 -2.39 15.04 -2.68
N VAL A 106 -3.08 14.30 -1.81
CA VAL A 106 -4.54 14.17 -1.86
C VAL A 106 -5.23 15.38 -1.20
N ALA A 107 -4.68 15.90 -0.11
CA ALA A 107 -5.18 17.10 0.55
C ALA A 107 -5.13 18.31 -0.40
N GLU A 108 -4.03 18.47 -1.14
CA GLU A 108 -3.85 19.56 -2.10
C GLU A 108 -4.99 19.64 -3.14
N LEU A 109 -5.50 18.51 -3.65
CA LEU A 109 -6.64 18.53 -4.59
C LEU A 109 -7.92 19.07 -3.95
N GLY A 110 -8.14 18.76 -2.66
CA GLY A 110 -9.26 19.29 -1.89
C GLY A 110 -9.11 20.79 -1.67
N ASP A 111 -7.92 21.25 -1.28
CA ASP A 111 -7.61 22.66 -1.04
C ASP A 111 -7.75 23.51 -2.31
N LEU A 112 -7.38 22.96 -3.48
CA LEU A 112 -7.56 23.58 -4.78
C LEU A 112 -9.02 23.55 -5.29
N GLY A 113 -9.92 22.86 -4.59
CA GLY A 113 -11.32 22.70 -5.00
C GLY A 113 -11.52 21.89 -6.28
N LEU A 114 -10.53 21.07 -6.66
CA LEU A 114 -10.58 20.24 -7.87
C LEU A 114 -11.45 18.99 -7.69
N VAL A 115 -11.68 18.59 -6.44
CA VAL A 115 -12.48 17.43 -6.05
C VAL A 115 -13.43 17.86 -4.93
N ARG A 116 -14.68 17.39 -4.93
CA ARG A 116 -15.70 17.82 -3.95
C ARG A 116 -15.32 17.45 -2.52
N SER A 117 -14.70 16.29 -2.33
CA SER A 117 -14.25 15.82 -1.02
C SER A 117 -13.06 14.88 -1.16
N THR A 118 -12.05 15.11 -0.33
CA THR A 118 -10.89 14.23 -0.19
C THR A 118 -10.75 13.81 1.27
N THR A 119 -10.40 12.54 1.49
CA THR A 119 -10.06 12.01 2.83
C THR A 119 -8.85 11.11 2.73
N VAL A 120 -7.89 11.32 3.63
CA VAL A 120 -6.77 10.40 3.84
C VAL A 120 -6.70 10.09 5.32
N GLU A 121 -6.76 8.81 5.65
CA GLU A 121 -6.48 8.32 6.99
C GLU A 121 -5.30 7.37 6.93
N VAL A 122 -4.34 7.58 7.82
CA VAL A 122 -3.20 6.69 8.00
C VAL A 122 -3.28 6.09 9.41
N ARG A 123 -3.18 4.77 9.48
CA ARG A 123 -3.08 4.02 10.73
C ARG A 123 -1.89 3.08 10.71
N MET A 124 -1.32 2.89 11.89
CA MET A 124 -0.18 2.01 12.13
C MET A 124 -0.58 0.79 12.94
N HIS A 125 0.12 -0.33 12.77
CA HIS A 125 0.00 -1.53 13.60
C HIS A 125 1.37 -2.17 13.86
N ARG A 126 1.49 -3.02 14.89
CA ARG A 126 2.78 -3.60 15.33
C ARG A 126 3.12 -4.97 14.74
N ALA A 127 2.47 -5.36 13.66
CA ALA A 127 2.78 -6.65 13.02
C ALA A 127 3.86 -6.43 11.95
N SER A 128 4.72 -7.43 11.73
CA SER A 128 5.68 -7.36 10.61
C SER A 128 4.94 -7.36 9.26
N PRO A 129 5.36 -6.54 8.30
CA PRO A 129 4.73 -6.50 6.99
C PRO A 129 5.19 -7.71 6.17
N LEU A 130 4.33 -8.72 6.04
CA LEU A 130 4.63 -9.94 5.28
C LEU A 130 4.05 -9.92 3.86
N PHE A 131 3.14 -8.98 3.59
CA PHE A 131 2.52 -8.79 2.29
C PHE A 131 2.16 -7.33 2.07
N LYS A 132 1.93 -6.99 0.80
CA LYS A 132 1.23 -5.77 0.37
C LYS A 132 -0.13 -6.13 -0.19
N LEU A 133 -1.12 -5.31 0.15
CA LEU A 133 -2.50 -5.43 -0.26
C LEU A 133 -2.98 -4.05 -0.72
N TYR A 134 -3.58 -3.99 -1.90
CA TYR A 134 -4.31 -2.83 -2.39
C TYR A 134 -5.75 -3.28 -2.66
N ILE A 135 -6.73 -2.60 -2.10
CA ILE A 135 -8.14 -2.77 -2.40
C ILE A 135 -8.58 -1.50 -3.11
N ILE A 136 -8.99 -1.62 -4.37
CA ILE A 136 -9.37 -0.50 -5.22
C ILE A 136 -10.88 -0.55 -5.44
N ASN A 137 -11.56 0.54 -5.09
CA ASN A 137 -13.01 0.71 -5.20
C ASN A 137 -13.85 -0.40 -4.55
N GLY A 138 -13.27 -1.16 -3.62
CA GLY A 138 -13.90 -2.31 -2.97
C GLY A 138 -14.20 -3.50 -3.89
N VAL A 139 -13.73 -3.47 -5.14
CA VAL A 139 -14.07 -4.45 -6.19
C VAL A 139 -12.84 -5.12 -6.80
N GLU A 140 -11.66 -4.53 -6.66
CA GLU A 140 -10.40 -5.11 -7.12
C GLU A 140 -9.40 -5.20 -5.97
N VAL A 141 -8.61 -6.27 -5.98
CA VAL A 141 -7.53 -6.51 -5.03
C VAL A 141 -6.24 -6.85 -5.76
N PHE A 142 -5.16 -6.18 -5.35
CA PHE A 142 -3.80 -6.56 -5.67
C PHE A 142 -3.08 -7.03 -4.41
N TYR A 143 -2.57 -8.26 -4.44
CA TYR A 143 -1.91 -8.88 -3.30
C TYR A 143 -0.51 -9.36 -3.69
N GLY A 144 0.50 -9.15 -2.85
CA GLY A 144 1.85 -9.67 -3.08
C GLY A 144 2.59 -9.94 -1.79
N PHE A 145 3.28 -11.07 -1.70
CA PHE A 145 4.14 -11.40 -0.56
C PHE A 145 5.45 -10.62 -0.65
N TYR A 146 5.90 -10.03 0.45
CA TYR A 146 7.24 -9.44 0.48
C TYR A 146 8.28 -10.56 0.53
N PRO A 147 9.14 -10.71 -0.50
CA PRO A 147 10.27 -11.61 -0.40
C PRO A 147 11.27 -11.03 0.59
N VAL A 148 11.80 -11.89 1.45
CA VAL A 148 12.89 -11.54 2.35
C VAL A 148 14.18 -11.75 1.60
N VAL A 149 14.90 -10.66 1.31
CA VAL A 149 16.15 -10.73 0.56
C VAL A 149 17.27 -10.02 1.31
N GLU A 150 18.46 -10.60 1.27
CA GLU A 150 19.64 -9.94 1.78
C GLU A 150 20.09 -8.85 0.81
N ARG A 151 20.31 -7.64 1.31
CA ARG A 151 20.93 -6.57 0.54
C ARG A 151 21.72 -5.62 1.42
N THR A 152 22.71 -4.98 0.81
CA THR A 152 23.46 -3.90 1.45
C THR A 152 22.73 -2.57 1.21
N VAL A 153 22.50 -1.83 2.29
CA VAL A 153 21.95 -0.47 2.28
C VAL A 153 22.93 0.49 2.96
N SER A 154 22.86 1.79 2.65
CA SER A 154 23.60 2.80 3.41
C SER A 154 22.78 3.23 4.62
N ILE A 155 23.36 3.13 5.81
CA ILE A 155 22.82 3.63 7.08
C ILE A 155 23.89 4.54 7.69
N LYS A 156 23.56 5.83 7.86
CA LYS A 156 24.49 6.84 8.40
C LYS A 156 25.84 6.89 7.66
N GLY A 157 25.82 6.65 6.35
CA GLY A 157 27.02 6.63 5.49
C GLY A 157 27.69 5.26 5.38
N GLU A 158 27.36 4.32 6.26
CA GLU A 158 28.02 3.01 6.31
C GLU A 158 27.25 1.92 5.56
N PRO A 159 27.94 1.04 4.81
CA PRO A 159 27.31 -0.11 4.18
C PRO A 159 26.88 -1.12 5.25
N THR A 160 25.59 -1.46 5.26
CA THR A 160 24.96 -2.36 6.22
C THR A 160 24.13 -3.41 5.49
N ALA A 161 24.47 -4.68 5.70
CA ALA A 161 23.69 -5.81 5.18
C ALA A 161 22.44 -6.04 6.04
N ILE A 162 21.29 -6.09 5.37
CA ILE A 162 19.97 -6.30 6.00
C ILE A 162 19.18 -7.37 5.25
N TYR A 163 18.28 -8.03 5.96
CA TYR A 163 17.13 -8.69 5.34
C TYR A 163 16.05 -7.64 5.13
N ASP A 164 15.87 -7.23 3.87
CA ASP A 164 14.92 -6.19 3.45
C ASP A 164 13.65 -6.79 2.86
N LEU A 165 12.58 -6.01 2.92
CA LEU A 165 11.27 -6.29 2.37
C LEU A 165 11.16 -5.53 1.04
N MET A 166 11.78 -6.09 0.00
CA MET A 166 11.78 -5.46 -1.32
C MET A 166 10.36 -5.38 -1.85
N GLY A 167 9.79 -4.17 -1.92
CA GLY A 167 8.38 -3.98 -2.33
C GLY A 167 8.16 -3.63 -3.80
N LYS A 168 9.15 -3.05 -4.48
CA LYS A 168 8.98 -2.46 -5.82
C LYS A 168 8.81 -3.48 -6.94
N ASP A 169 9.56 -4.58 -6.91
CA ASP A 169 9.59 -5.57 -8.01
C ASP A 169 8.82 -6.86 -7.70
N VAL A 170 7.98 -6.84 -6.66
CA VAL A 170 7.21 -8.03 -6.25
C VAL A 170 5.99 -8.19 -7.15
N PRO A 171 5.80 -9.38 -7.76
CA PRO A 171 4.59 -9.71 -8.50
C PRO A 171 3.34 -9.48 -7.65
N LEU A 172 2.35 -8.80 -8.24
CA LEU A 172 1.03 -8.65 -7.64
C LEU A 172 0.06 -9.64 -8.30
N PHE A 173 -0.60 -10.42 -7.47
CA PHE A 173 -1.75 -11.23 -7.85
C PHE A 173 -2.98 -10.33 -7.86
N HIS A 174 -3.69 -10.32 -8.98
CA HIS A 174 -4.89 -9.52 -9.18
C HIS A 174 -6.14 -10.40 -9.01
N TYR A 175 -7.09 -9.90 -8.24
CA TYR A 175 -8.40 -10.50 -8.02
C TYR A 175 -9.47 -9.42 -8.18
N ALA A 176 -10.58 -9.75 -8.82
CA ALA A 176 -11.69 -8.83 -9.02
C ALA A 176 -13.02 -9.51 -8.71
N VAL A 177 -14.00 -8.70 -8.29
CA VAL A 177 -15.39 -9.13 -8.18
C VAL A 177 -15.94 -9.44 -9.56
N THR A 178 -16.66 -10.55 -9.67
CA THR A 178 -17.38 -10.99 -10.86
C THR A 178 -18.85 -11.19 -10.53
N ASP A 179 -19.70 -11.37 -11.55
CA ASP A 179 -21.13 -11.68 -11.36
C ASP A 179 -21.38 -13.00 -10.59
N ASP A 180 -20.38 -13.87 -10.53
CA ASP A 180 -20.39 -15.06 -9.67
C ASP A 180 -19.78 -14.74 -8.29
N ASP A 181 -20.63 -14.65 -7.28
CA ASP A 181 -20.24 -14.45 -5.88
C ASP A 181 -19.43 -15.62 -5.31
N ALA A 182 -19.58 -16.82 -5.88
CA ALA A 182 -18.84 -18.00 -5.47
C ALA A 182 -17.46 -18.09 -6.15
N SER A 183 -17.12 -17.17 -7.06
CA SER A 183 -15.82 -17.18 -7.72
C SER A 183 -14.68 -16.94 -6.72
N HIS A 184 -13.53 -17.58 -6.94
CA HIS A 184 -12.36 -17.38 -6.09
C HIS A 184 -11.92 -15.90 -6.01
N GLY A 185 -12.09 -15.15 -7.11
CA GLY A 185 -11.77 -13.73 -7.17
C GLY A 185 -12.66 -12.92 -6.24
N THR A 186 -13.98 -13.07 -6.36
CA THR A 186 -14.95 -12.40 -5.49
C THR A 186 -14.71 -12.75 -4.02
N GLN A 187 -14.54 -14.03 -3.69
CA GLN A 187 -14.27 -14.46 -2.31
C GLN A 187 -12.97 -13.87 -1.76
N PHE A 188 -11.90 -13.80 -2.56
CA PHE A 188 -10.63 -13.21 -2.12
C PHE A 188 -10.74 -11.70 -1.89
N VAL A 189 -11.48 -10.98 -2.73
CA VAL A 189 -11.77 -9.55 -2.52
C VAL A 189 -12.53 -9.33 -1.22
N GLN A 190 -13.58 -10.12 -0.96
CA GLN A 190 -14.36 -10.02 0.27
C GLN A 190 -13.53 -10.34 1.52
N ALA A 191 -12.74 -11.41 1.49
CA ALA A 191 -11.86 -11.77 2.61
C ALA A 191 -10.79 -10.69 2.87
N SER A 192 -10.24 -10.09 1.82
CA SER A 192 -9.24 -9.01 1.94
C SER A 192 -9.84 -7.77 2.58
N ARG A 193 -11.06 -7.39 2.20
CA ARG A 193 -11.80 -6.27 2.81
C ARG A 193 -12.08 -6.53 4.29
N GLN A 194 -12.59 -7.72 4.62
CA GLN A 194 -12.85 -8.13 6.00
C GLN A 194 -11.59 -8.09 6.86
N TRP A 195 -10.46 -8.60 6.33
CA TRP A 195 -9.17 -8.54 7.03
C TRP A 195 -8.72 -7.10 7.25
N PHE A 196 -8.80 -6.25 6.21
CA PHE A 196 -8.40 -4.84 6.31
C PHE A 196 -9.22 -4.11 7.38
N ASP A 197 -10.55 -4.22 7.31
CA ASP A 197 -11.46 -3.56 8.25
C ASP A 197 -11.30 -4.08 9.68
N SER A 198 -11.04 -5.38 9.85
CA SER A 198 -10.71 -5.97 11.14
C SER A 198 -9.46 -5.34 11.74
N MET A 199 -8.36 -5.25 10.98
CA MET A 199 -7.13 -4.61 11.46
C MET A 199 -7.34 -3.13 11.76
N TRP A 200 -7.99 -2.43 10.82
CA TRP A 200 -8.26 -0.99 10.88
C TRP A 200 -9.04 -0.59 12.13
N SER A 201 -10.06 -1.36 12.48
CA SER A 201 -10.99 -1.05 13.57
C SER A 201 -10.56 -1.55 14.95
N THR A 202 -9.54 -2.42 15.05
CA THR A 202 -9.16 -3.08 16.31
C THR A 202 -7.79 -2.68 16.81
N ILE A 203 -6.73 -3.19 16.18
CA ILE A 203 -5.35 -3.09 16.68
C ILE A 203 -4.57 -1.94 16.04
N ALA A 204 -5.12 -1.32 14.99
CA ALA A 204 -4.50 -0.19 14.33
C ALA A 204 -4.78 1.11 15.10
N TYR A 205 -3.78 1.98 15.19
CA TYR A 205 -3.86 3.29 15.83
C TYR A 205 -3.50 4.40 14.84
N ARG A 206 -3.93 5.62 15.13
CA ARG A 206 -3.70 6.78 14.27
C ARG A 206 -2.21 7.05 14.08
N TYR A 207 -1.85 7.43 12.86
CA TYR A 207 -0.55 8.03 12.54
C TYR A 207 -0.58 9.54 12.85
N ASP A 208 0.34 9.99 13.71
CA ASP A 208 0.34 11.36 14.24
C ASP A 208 1.31 12.33 13.55
N GLY A 209 2.00 11.88 12.48
CA GLY A 209 2.89 12.72 11.68
C GLY A 209 4.30 12.92 12.24
#